data_AF-A0AA96YFX6-F1
#
_entry.id   AF-A0AA96YFX6-F1
#
_cell.length_a   1.000
_cell.length_b   1.000
_cell.length_c   1.000
_cell.angle_alpha   90.00
_cell.angle_beta   90.00
_cell.angle_gamma   90.00
#
_symmetry.space_group_name_H-M   'P 1'
#
loop_
_entity.id
_entity.type
_entity.pdbx_description
1 polymer ?
#
loop_
_entity_poly.entity_id
_entity_poly.type
_entity_poly.pdbx_seq_one_letter_code
_entity_poly.pdbx_strand_id
1 'polypeptide(L)' 'MRALPLELERRISLLEQEHNQGADFDATAWFWLIVLGVILPVAVAVWGWA' A
#
# COMPACT_ATOMS: atom_id res chain seq x y z
N MET A 1 22.41 23.10 -1.58
CA MET A 1 21.95 21.70 -1.36
C MET A 1 23.15 20.92 -0.87
N ARG A 2 23.08 20.25 0.28
CA ARG A 2 24.19 19.40 0.78
C ARG A 2 24.25 18.14 -0.07
N ALA A 3 25.45 17.72 -0.47
CA ALA A 3 25.63 16.43 -1.15
C ALA A 3 25.18 15.29 -0.22
N LEU A 4 24.47 14.31 -0.76
CA LEU A 4 24.06 13.14 -0.01
C LEU A 4 25.28 12.23 0.24
N PRO A 5 25.33 11.52 1.37
CA PRO A 5 26.29 10.44 1.58
C PRO A 5 26.17 9.39 0.46
N LEU A 6 27.31 8.90 -0.05
CA LEU A 6 27.38 8.01 -1.20
C LEU A 6 26.54 6.72 -1.06
N GLU A 7 26.45 6.18 0.16
CA GLU A 7 25.60 5.01 0.44
C GLU A 7 24.11 5.33 0.35
N LEU A 8 23.68 6.55 0.74
CA LEU A 8 22.29 6.97 0.59
C LEU A 8 21.93 7.13 -0.88
N GLU A 9 22.82 7.74 -1.67
CA GLU A 9 22.63 7.89 -3.10
C GLU A 9 22.53 6.52 -3.81
N ARG A 10 23.35 5.54 -3.40
CA ARG A 10 23.25 4.16 -3.88
C ARG A 10 21.92 3.49 -3.52
N ARG A 11 21.39 3.71 -2.32
CA ARG A 11 20.10 3.11 -1.92
C ARG A 11 18.91 3.75 -2.61
N ILE A 12 18.95 5.07 -2.77
CA ILE A 12 17.93 5.82 -3.49
C ILE A 12 17.88 5.34 -4.94
N SER A 13 19.02 5.21 -5.61
CA SER A 13 19.06 4.74 -7.00
C SER A 13 18.54 3.31 -7.17
N LEU A 14 18.62 2.46 -6.14
CA LEU A 14 17.97 1.15 -6.15
C LEU A 14 16.45 1.28 -6.01
N LEU A 15 15.94 2.15 -5.14
CA LEU A 15 14.50 2.35 -4.93
C LEU A 15 13.81 3.04 -6.12
N GLU A 16 14.53 3.85 -6.87
CA GLU A 16 14.03 4.51 -8.09
C GLU A 16 13.79 3.55 -9.25
N GLN A 17 14.37 2.35 -9.20
CA GLN A 17 14.14 1.32 -10.21
C GLN A 17 12.76 0.70 -10.01
N GLU A 18 11.87 0.82 -11.00
CA GLU A 18 10.49 0.34 -10.94
C GLU A 18 10.38 -1.14 -10.51
N HIS A 19 11.31 -2.00 -10.94
CA HIS A 19 11.31 -3.41 -10.56
C HIS A 19 11.59 -3.67 -9.06
N ASN A 20 12.15 -2.69 -8.34
CA ASN A 20 12.40 -2.76 -6.90
C ASN A 20 11.24 -2.19 -6.07
N GLN A 21 10.16 -1.72 -6.70
CA GLN A 21 9.01 -1.12 -6.01
C GLN A 21 8.03 -2.17 -5.45
N GLY A 22 8.30 -3.46 -5.66
CA GLY A 22 7.45 -4.56 -5.19
C GLY A 22 6.29 -4.86 -6.13
N ALA A 23 5.40 -5.77 -5.71
CA ALA A 23 4.18 -6.06 -6.47
C ALA A 23 3.20 -4.89 -6.34
N ASP A 24 2.64 -4.47 -7.48
CA ASP A 24 1.60 -3.45 -7.53
C ASP A 24 0.34 -3.89 -6.74
N PHE A 25 -0.51 -2.92 -6.44
CA PHE A 25 -1.78 -3.13 -5.75
C PHE A 25 -2.73 -3.98 -6.62
N ASP A 26 -2.68 -5.29 -6.40
CA ASP A 26 -3.34 -6.28 -7.25
C ASP A 26 -4.83 -6.48 -6.94
N ALA A 27 -5.48 -7.36 -7.69
CA ALA A 27 -6.90 -7.68 -7.51
C ALA A 27 -7.22 -8.23 -6.11
N THR A 28 -6.27 -8.94 -5.48
CA THR A 28 -6.42 -9.48 -4.13
C THR A 28 -6.43 -8.34 -3.11
N ALA A 29 -5.52 -7.38 -3.27
CA ALA A 29 -5.47 -6.18 -2.44
C ALA A 29 -6.77 -5.36 -2.56
N TRP A 30 -7.29 -5.19 -3.77
CA TRP A 30 -8.60 -4.54 -3.99
C TRP A 30 -9.75 -5.28 -3.32
N PHE A 31 -9.81 -6.61 -3.45
CA PHE A 31 -10.84 -7.42 -2.82
C PHE A 31 -10.87 -7.21 -1.30
N TRP A 32 -9.71 -7.35 -0.65
CA TRP A 32 -9.63 -7.17 0.80
C TRP A 32 -9.89 -5.73 1.23
N LEU A 33 -9.45 -4.73 0.47
CA LEU A 33 -9.74 -3.32 0.76
C LEU A 33 -11.25 -3.07 0.78
N ILE A 34 -11.99 -3.57 -0.21
CA ILE A 34 -13.44 -3.38 -0.30
C ILE A 34 -14.15 -4.17 0.81
N VAL A 35 -13.77 -5.43 1.02
CA VAL A 35 -14.41 -6.29 2.01
C VAL A 35 -14.21 -5.75 3.43
N LEU A 36 -12.97 -5.43 3.79
CA LEU A 36 -12.64 -5.01 5.15
C LEU A 36 -12.94 -3.53 5.39
N GLY A 37 -12.76 -2.68 4.38
CA GLY A 37 -12.94 -1.23 4.49
C GLY A 37 -14.39 -0.76 4.31
N VAL A 38 -15.23 -1.53 3.61
CA VAL A 38 -16.60 -1.10 3.28
C VAL A 38 -17.64 -2.15 3.68
N ILE A 39 -17.56 -3.37 3.14
CA ILE A 39 -18.63 -4.36 3.30
C ILE A 39 -18.79 -4.76 4.77
N LEU A 40 -17.69 -5.10 5.44
CA LEU A 40 -17.72 -5.54 6.83
C LEU A 40 -18.21 -4.43 7.78
N PRO A 41 -17.72 -3.17 7.71
CA PRO A 41 -18.28 -2.07 8.49
C PRO A 41 -19.78 -1.85 8.26
N VAL A 42 -20.23 -1.87 7.00
CA VAL A 42 -21.66 -1.73 6.67
C VAL A 42 -22.47 -2.88 7.24
N ALA A 43 -22.00 -4.12 7.13
CA ALA A 43 -22.68 -5.29 7.68
C ALA A 43 -22.81 -5.22 9.20
N VAL A 44 -21.73 -4.82 9.90
CA VAL A 44 -21.75 -4.61 11.35
C VAL A 44 -22.70 -3.48 11.74
N ALA A 45 -22.68 -2.37 10.99
CA ALA A 45 -23.59 -1.27 11.19
C ALA A 45 -25.05 -1.68 10.95
N VAL A 46 -25.37 -2.48 9.93
CA VAL A 46 -26.75 -2.95 9.75
C VAL A 46 -27.16 -3.91 10.88
N TRP A 47 -26.28 -4.83 11.28
CA TRP A 47 -26.56 -5.78 12.36
C TRP A 47 -26.83 -5.06 13.69
N GLY A 48 -26.02 -4.06 14.05
CA GLY A 48 -26.18 -3.34 15.32
C GLY A 48 -27.47 -2.51 15.42
N TRP A 49 -28.16 -2.28 14.31
CA TRP A 49 -29.37 -1.46 14.21
C TRP A 49 -30.61 -2.26 13.79
N ALA A 50 -30.47 -3.56 13.53
CA ALA A 50 -31.55 -4.50 13.25
C ALA A 50 -32.01 -5.21 14.54
#